data_AF-A0A7C1L1H7-F1
#
_entry.id   AF-A0A7C1L1H7-F1
#
_cell.length_a   1.000
_cell.length_b   1.000
_cell.length_c   1.000
_cell.angle_alpha   90.00
_cell.angle_beta   90.00
_cell.angle_gamma   90.00
#
_symmetry.space_group_name_H-M   'P 1'
#
loop_
_entity.id
_entity.type
_entity.pdbx_description
1 polymer ?
#
loop_
_entity_poly.entity_id
_entity_poly.type
_entity_poly.pdbx_seq_one_letter_code
_entity_poly.pdbx_strand_id
1 'polypeptide(L)'
;MMREKTQNDIRNTPLFKKLLADASAIEKDFYVFKQKYHELWNIDHELKATVLQCHLILEVFLAEYLKHANPAASRIGKSRLTFAQKVELAYHPQTNFAFLIEGIKSLNTLRNKLAHHVGYRMTEEDIAPMKQSLQIWHDAAGKTMPEGLQVIETFTELTCGFLDGTVQSIKWHGADAGLSGLFQWYGEDETAEQT
;
A
#
# COMPACT_ATOMS: atom_id res chain seq x y z
N MET A 1 -54.71 -26.68 -21.43
CA MET A 1 -53.25 -26.74 -21.66
C MET A 1 -52.58 -26.42 -20.34
N MET A 2 -52.07 -27.44 -19.64
CA MET A 2 -51.39 -27.34 -18.35
C MET A 2 -49.99 -26.69 -18.51
N ARG A 3 -49.72 -25.64 -17.74
CA ARG A 3 -48.40 -25.10 -17.36
C ARG A 3 -48.62 -24.49 -15.97
N GLU A 4 -47.91 -24.76 -14.87
CA GLU A 4 -46.67 -25.46 -14.56
C GLU A 4 -46.83 -26.07 -13.15
N LYS A 5 -46.29 -27.28 -12.96
CA LYS A 5 -46.26 -27.96 -11.65
C LYS A 5 -45.16 -27.35 -10.78
N THR A 6 -45.60 -26.82 -9.64
CA THR A 6 -44.95 -26.92 -8.31
C THR A 6 -43.59 -26.24 -8.14
N GLN A 7 -43.60 -25.01 -7.65
CA GLN A 7 -42.55 -24.56 -6.72
C GLN A 7 -42.65 -25.49 -5.50
N ASN A 8 -41.75 -26.46 -5.39
CA ASN A 8 -41.75 -27.37 -4.25
C ASN A 8 -41.36 -26.54 -3.01
N ASP A 9 -42.33 -26.26 -2.14
CA ASP A 9 -42.09 -25.49 -0.92
C ASP A 9 -40.94 -26.14 -0.13
N ILE A 10 -39.84 -25.41 0.02
CA ILE A 10 -38.61 -25.91 0.66
C ILE A 10 -38.89 -26.44 2.07
N ARG A 11 -39.91 -25.89 2.75
CA ARG A 11 -40.36 -26.32 4.09
C ARG A 11 -40.89 -27.76 4.10
N ASN A 12 -41.35 -28.26 2.96
CA ASN A 12 -41.87 -29.62 2.82
C ASN A 12 -40.78 -30.66 2.54
N THR A 13 -39.55 -30.23 2.27
CA THR A 13 -38.44 -31.16 2.06
C THR A 13 -38.05 -31.87 3.37
N PRO A 14 -37.62 -33.15 3.32
CA PRO A 14 -37.21 -33.88 4.51
C PRO A 14 -36.08 -33.20 5.32
N LEU A 15 -35.15 -32.54 4.62
CA LEU A 15 -34.06 -31.80 5.25
C LEU A 15 -34.57 -30.58 6.04
N PHE A 16 -35.42 -29.76 5.42
CA PHE A 16 -35.89 -28.52 6.06
C PHE A 16 -36.81 -28.81 7.25
N LYS A 17 -37.60 -29.89 7.21
CA LYS A 17 -38.38 -30.36 8.36
C LYS A 17 -37.49 -30.73 9.55
N LYS A 18 -36.34 -31.39 9.30
CA LYS A 18 -35.36 -31.70 10.36
C LYS A 18 -34.70 -30.43 10.90
N LEU A 19 -34.29 -29.50 10.04
CA LEU A 19 -33.74 -28.20 10.48
C LEU A 19 -34.74 -27.41 11.33
N LEU A 20 -36.02 -27.40 10.97
CA LEU A 20 -37.07 -26.76 11.77
C LEU A 20 -37.30 -27.46 13.11
N ALA A 21 -37.20 -28.80 13.14
CA ALA A 21 -37.28 -29.56 14.40
C ALA A 21 -36.11 -29.24 15.34
N ASP A 22 -34.91 -29.00 14.79
CA ASP A 22 -33.71 -28.62 15.53
C ASP A 22 -33.53 -27.11 15.70
N ALA A 23 -34.53 -26.29 15.34
CA ALA A 23 -34.40 -24.84 15.22
C ALA A 23 -33.82 -24.16 16.47
N SER A 24 -34.24 -24.57 17.67
CA SER A 24 -33.73 -24.00 18.92
C SER A 24 -32.27 -24.36 19.20
N ALA A 25 -31.82 -25.55 18.80
CA ALA A 25 -30.41 -25.93 18.89
C ALA A 25 -29.57 -25.14 17.88
N ILE A 26 -30.08 -25.01 16.65
CA ILE A 26 -29.47 -24.21 15.59
C ILE A 26 -29.37 -22.73 16.02
N GLU A 27 -30.40 -22.14 16.62
CA GLU A 27 -30.36 -20.77 17.13
C GLU A 27 -29.26 -20.55 18.17
N LYS A 28 -29.03 -21.53 19.05
CA LYS A 28 -27.95 -21.49 20.03
C LYS A 28 -26.57 -21.52 19.37
N ASP A 29 -26.38 -22.38 18.36
CA ASP A 29 -25.13 -22.43 17.59
C ASP A 29 -24.93 -21.13 16.79
N PHE A 30 -26.00 -20.57 16.23
CA PHE A 30 -25.99 -19.28 15.56
C PHE A 30 -25.61 -18.12 16.50
N TYR A 31 -25.95 -18.20 17.78
CA TYR A 31 -25.52 -17.20 18.75
C TYR A 31 -23.99 -17.19 18.91
N VAL A 32 -23.38 -18.37 19.08
CA VAL A 32 -21.91 -18.51 19.17
C VAL A 32 -21.24 -18.05 17.87
N PHE A 33 -21.80 -18.45 16.73
CA PHE A 33 -21.33 -17.99 15.41
C PHE A 33 -21.38 -16.46 15.28
N LYS A 34 -22.49 -15.82 15.70
CA LYS A 34 -22.65 -14.37 15.62
C LYS A 34 -21.56 -13.64 16.41
N GLN A 35 -21.17 -14.13 17.59
CA GLN A 35 -20.09 -13.51 18.36
C GLN A 35 -18.77 -13.54 17.57
N LYS A 36 -18.37 -14.71 17.05
CA LYS A 36 -17.16 -14.83 16.22
C LYS A 36 -17.23 -13.98 14.94
N TYR A 37 -18.41 -13.89 14.31
CA TYR A 37 -18.59 -13.05 13.13
C TYR A 37 -18.41 -11.56 13.48
N HIS A 38 -19.02 -11.10 14.57
CA HIS A 38 -18.89 -9.70 15.00
C HIS A 38 -17.47 -9.35 15.45
N GLU A 39 -16.74 -10.27 16.07
CA GLU A 39 -15.31 -10.11 16.36
C GLU A 39 -14.48 -9.87 15.09
N LEU A 40 -14.82 -10.54 13.98
CA LEU A 40 -14.17 -10.34 12.68
C LEU A 40 -14.68 -9.10 11.94
N TRP A 41 -15.96 -8.75 12.11
CA TRP A 41 -16.57 -7.61 11.44
C TRP A 41 -16.16 -6.27 12.08
N ASN A 42 -15.99 -6.23 13.39
CA ASN A 42 -15.69 -5.00 14.14
C ASN A 42 -14.18 -4.67 14.20
N ILE A 43 -13.39 -5.25 13.30
CA ILE A 43 -11.96 -4.94 13.22
C ILE A 43 -11.77 -3.56 12.62
N ASP A 44 -10.66 -2.92 12.97
CA ASP A 44 -10.28 -1.57 12.55
C ASP A 44 -10.25 -1.43 11.01
N HIS A 45 -11.38 -0.99 10.46
CA HIS A 45 -11.54 -0.69 9.04
C HIS A 45 -10.79 0.57 8.63
N GLU A 46 -10.55 1.49 9.57
CA GLU A 46 -9.85 2.74 9.33
C GLU A 46 -8.39 2.47 9.00
N LEU A 47 -7.68 1.68 9.82
CA LEU A 47 -6.31 1.25 9.55
C LEU A 47 -6.18 0.61 8.16
N LYS A 48 -7.08 -0.31 7.81
CA LYS A 48 -7.04 -1.00 6.52
C LYS A 48 -7.29 -0.04 5.35
N ALA A 49 -8.25 0.87 5.50
CA ALA A 49 -8.56 1.87 4.48
C ALA A 49 -7.40 2.85 4.29
N THR A 50 -6.83 3.38 5.38
CA THR A 50 -5.71 4.34 5.35
C THR A 50 -4.47 3.72 4.72
N VAL A 51 -4.09 2.50 5.12
CA VAL A 51 -2.94 1.81 4.52
C VAL A 51 -3.15 1.54 3.03
N LEU A 52 -4.36 1.10 2.64
CA LEU A 52 -4.68 0.88 1.24
C LEU A 52 -4.61 2.19 0.44
N GLN A 53 -5.17 3.28 0.97
CA GLN A 53 -5.15 4.58 0.33
C GLN A 53 -3.71 5.08 0.14
N CYS A 54 -2.89 5.02 1.18
CA CYS A 54 -1.48 5.42 1.13
C CYS A 54 -0.70 4.59 0.11
N HIS A 55 -0.92 3.27 0.07
CA HIS A 55 -0.31 2.38 -0.90
C HIS A 55 -0.66 2.77 -2.35
N LEU A 56 -1.94 3.04 -2.63
CA LEU A 56 -2.41 3.41 -3.96
C LEU A 56 -1.86 4.77 -4.40
N ILE A 57 -1.83 5.76 -3.51
CA ILE A 57 -1.24 7.08 -3.78
C ILE A 57 0.24 6.91 -4.13
N LEU A 58 1.00 6.22 -3.28
CA LEU A 58 2.43 6.00 -3.51
C LEU A 58 2.70 5.27 -4.83
N GLU A 59 1.86 4.30 -5.20
CA GLU A 59 1.99 3.57 -6.45
C GLU A 59 1.82 4.47 -7.68
N VAL A 60 0.95 5.49 -7.62
CA VAL A 60 0.80 6.49 -8.69
C VAL A 60 2.11 7.25 -8.90
N PHE A 61 2.71 7.78 -7.84
CA PHE A 61 3.96 8.55 -7.92
C PHE A 61 5.14 7.66 -8.32
N LEU A 62 5.19 6.43 -7.82
CA LEU A 62 6.22 5.46 -8.17
C LEU A 62 6.16 5.09 -9.66
N ALA A 63 4.96 4.91 -10.21
CA ALA A 63 4.76 4.64 -11.63
C ALA A 63 5.19 5.82 -12.52
N GLU A 64 4.87 7.05 -12.12
CA GLU A 64 5.31 8.25 -12.85
C GLU A 64 6.83 8.42 -12.77
N TYR A 65 7.44 8.22 -11.60
CA TYR A 65 8.88 8.22 -11.45
C TYR A 65 9.57 7.22 -12.40
N LEU A 66 9.13 5.96 -12.40
CA LEU A 66 9.74 4.93 -13.25
C LEU A 66 9.68 5.26 -14.74
N LYS A 67 8.61 5.93 -15.19
CA LYS A 67 8.44 6.37 -16.56
C LYS A 67 9.47 7.43 -16.97
N HIS A 68 9.75 8.41 -16.11
CA HIS A 68 10.74 9.46 -16.38
C HIS A 68 12.17 8.99 -16.14
N ALA A 69 12.38 8.12 -15.15
CA ALA A 69 13.69 7.55 -14.86
C ALA A 69 14.21 6.69 -16.01
N ASN A 70 13.33 6.06 -16.79
CA ASN A 70 13.67 5.09 -17.83
C ASN A 70 13.01 5.42 -19.18
N PRO A 71 13.34 6.55 -19.84
CA PRO A 71 12.67 7.01 -21.06
C PRO A 71 12.81 6.02 -22.23
N ALA A 72 13.95 5.33 -22.33
CA ALA A 72 14.17 4.27 -23.33
C ALA A 72 13.24 3.06 -23.14
N ALA A 73 12.75 2.83 -21.92
CA ALA A 73 11.88 1.71 -21.58
C ALA A 73 10.40 2.09 -21.71
N SER A 74 10.02 2.52 -22.92
CA SER A 74 8.67 3.02 -23.29
C SER A 74 7.47 2.14 -22.90
N ARG A 75 7.71 0.89 -22.51
CA ARG A 75 6.68 -0.07 -22.07
C ARG A 75 6.54 -0.19 -20.55
N ILE A 76 7.42 0.40 -19.73
CA ILE A 76 7.34 0.28 -18.26
C ILE A 76 6.02 0.84 -17.71
N GLY A 77 5.52 1.94 -18.28
CA GLY A 77 4.20 2.47 -17.91
C GLY A 77 3.01 1.61 -18.37
N LYS A 78 3.23 0.64 -19.26
CA LYS A 78 2.21 -0.27 -19.82
C LYS A 78 2.33 -1.71 -19.31
N SER A 79 3.43 -2.06 -18.64
CA SER A 79 3.62 -3.37 -18.06
C SER A 79 2.85 -3.50 -16.75
N ARG A 80 2.23 -4.65 -16.52
CA ARG A 80 1.50 -4.95 -15.27
C ARG A 80 2.49 -5.35 -14.17
N LEU A 81 3.36 -4.41 -13.77
CA LEU A 81 4.31 -4.62 -12.68
C LEU A 81 3.57 -4.58 -11.33
N THR A 82 3.91 -5.51 -10.44
CA THR A 82 3.45 -5.44 -9.04
C THR A 82 4.13 -4.28 -8.31
N PHE A 83 3.55 -3.81 -7.22
CA PHE A 83 4.17 -2.77 -6.39
C PHE A 83 5.61 -3.12 -6.00
N ALA A 84 5.85 -4.36 -5.53
CA ALA A 84 7.19 -4.81 -5.15
C ALA A 84 8.18 -4.72 -6.32
N GLN A 85 7.78 -5.13 -7.53
CA GLN A 85 8.62 -5.00 -8.72
C GLN A 85 8.92 -3.54 -9.07
N LYS A 86 7.95 -2.64 -8.89
CA LYS A 86 8.16 -1.20 -9.10
C LYS A 86 9.18 -0.63 -8.11
N VAL A 87 9.11 -1.03 -6.83
CA VAL A 87 10.06 -0.58 -5.81
C VAL A 87 11.48 -1.04 -6.12
N GLU A 88 11.66 -2.30 -6.50
CA GLU A 88 12.97 -2.83 -6.89
C GLU A 88 13.55 -2.09 -8.10
N LEU A 89 12.72 -1.79 -9.11
CA LEU A 89 13.14 -1.01 -10.28
C LEU A 89 13.41 0.47 -9.97
N ALA A 90 12.76 1.02 -8.94
CA ALA A 90 12.90 2.42 -8.59
C ALA A 90 14.17 2.72 -7.79
N TYR A 91 14.68 1.71 -7.09
CA TYR A 91 15.84 1.85 -6.24
C TYR A 91 17.11 2.16 -7.05
N HIS A 92 17.77 3.25 -6.67
CA HIS A 92 19.15 3.51 -7.03
C HIS A 92 19.83 4.27 -5.89
N PRO A 93 21.06 3.90 -5.47
CA PRO A 93 21.72 4.48 -4.30
C PRO A 93 21.97 6.00 -4.40
N GLN A 94 22.09 6.54 -5.62
CA GLN A 94 22.26 7.98 -5.87
C GLN A 94 20.94 8.78 -5.91
N THR A 95 19.78 8.13 -5.75
CA THR A 95 18.50 8.86 -5.68
C THR A 95 18.36 9.57 -4.34
N ASN A 96 17.76 10.76 -4.36
CA ASN A 96 17.51 11.55 -3.16
C ASN A 96 16.50 10.88 -2.19
N PHE A 97 15.85 9.78 -2.58
CA PHE A 97 14.90 9.01 -1.77
C PHE A 97 15.40 7.61 -1.43
N ALA A 98 16.66 7.26 -1.73
CA ALA A 98 17.19 5.91 -1.45
C ALA A 98 16.99 5.49 0.02
N PHE A 99 17.05 6.44 0.95
CA PHE A 99 16.83 6.23 2.39
C PHE A 99 15.37 5.93 2.78
N LEU A 100 14.41 6.09 1.87
CA LEU A 100 12.97 5.81 2.09
C LEU A 100 12.58 4.38 1.71
N ILE A 101 13.44 3.64 1.01
CA ILE A 101 13.08 2.37 0.38
C ILE A 101 12.63 1.30 1.38
N GLU A 102 13.28 1.22 2.54
CA GLU A 102 12.87 0.27 3.57
C GLU A 102 11.50 0.62 4.18
N GLY A 103 11.17 1.92 4.29
CA GLY A 103 9.82 2.37 4.64
C GLY A 103 8.78 2.05 3.57
N ILE A 104 9.14 2.15 2.28
CA ILE A 104 8.24 1.79 1.17
C ILE A 104 7.94 0.28 1.19
N LYS A 105 8.96 -0.55 1.45
CA LYS A 105 8.81 -2.01 1.57
C LYS A 105 7.98 -2.39 2.80
N SER A 106 8.15 -1.71 3.92
CA SER A 106 7.35 -1.97 5.13
C SER A 106 5.88 -1.61 4.93
N LEU A 107 5.56 -0.50 4.22
CA LEU A 107 4.19 -0.17 3.84
C LEU A 107 3.52 -1.28 3.02
N ASN A 108 4.22 -1.81 2.00
CA ASN A 108 3.69 -2.92 1.20
C ASN A 108 3.49 -4.20 2.03
N THR A 109 4.41 -4.46 2.97
CA THR A 109 4.29 -5.59 3.90
C THR A 109 3.07 -5.46 4.81
N LEU A 110 2.88 -4.29 5.42
CA LEU A 110 1.71 -3.98 6.26
C LEU A 110 0.41 -4.11 5.46
N ARG A 111 0.37 -3.56 4.23
CA ARG A 111 -0.78 -3.69 3.32
C ARG A 111 -1.13 -5.16 3.05
N ASN A 112 -0.12 -5.99 2.78
CA ASN A 112 -0.33 -7.42 2.55
C ASN A 112 -0.88 -8.13 3.79
N LYS A 113 -0.33 -7.84 4.98
CA LYS A 113 -0.84 -8.39 6.25
C LYS A 113 -2.33 -8.04 6.46
N LEU A 114 -2.71 -6.77 6.27
CA LEU A 114 -4.10 -6.30 6.41
C LEU A 114 -5.05 -6.83 5.32
N ALA A 115 -4.53 -7.13 4.13
CA ALA A 115 -5.31 -7.73 3.05
C ALA A 115 -5.62 -9.20 3.32
N HIS A 116 -4.68 -9.95 3.88
CA HIS A 116 -4.79 -11.41 4.06
C HIS A 116 -5.26 -11.85 5.44
N HIS A 117 -5.09 -11.02 6.47
CA HIS A 117 -5.47 -11.34 7.85
C HIS A 117 -6.52 -10.37 8.36
N VAL A 118 -7.78 -10.82 8.38
CA VAL A 118 -8.93 -10.03 8.83
C VAL A 118 -8.68 -9.47 10.24
N GLY A 119 -8.11 -10.28 11.14
CA GLY A 119 -7.74 -10.02 12.55
C GLY A 119 -6.49 -9.17 12.83
N TYR A 120 -5.76 -8.71 11.82
CA TYR A 120 -4.42 -8.16 12.05
C TYR A 120 -4.47 -6.83 12.79
N ARG A 121 -3.58 -6.68 13.79
CA ARG A 121 -3.34 -5.43 14.50
C ARG A 121 -1.94 -4.95 14.13
N MET A 122 -1.85 -3.70 13.68
CA MET A 122 -0.57 -3.05 13.40
C MET A 122 0.28 -3.00 14.68
N THR A 123 1.56 -3.31 14.53
CA THR A 123 2.56 -3.21 15.61
C THR A 123 3.51 -2.04 15.34
N GLU A 124 4.26 -1.64 16.37
CA GLU A 124 5.33 -0.65 16.21
C GLU A 124 6.41 -1.11 15.21
N GLU A 125 6.67 -2.41 15.13
CA GLU A 125 7.63 -3.00 14.17
C GLU A 125 7.17 -2.81 12.71
N ASP A 126 5.87 -2.83 12.44
CA ASP A 126 5.34 -2.62 11.09
C ASP A 126 5.66 -1.23 10.55
N ILE A 127 5.71 -0.23 11.44
CA ILE A 127 5.90 1.18 11.08
C ILE A 127 7.30 1.70 11.42
N ALA A 128 8.13 0.92 12.11
CA ALA A 128 9.48 1.33 12.51
C ALA A 128 10.34 1.82 11.33
N PRO A 129 10.38 1.16 10.15
CA PRO A 129 11.16 1.67 9.02
C PRO A 129 10.64 3.02 8.49
N MET A 130 9.32 3.24 8.52
CA MET A 130 8.73 4.52 8.14
C MET A 130 9.08 5.62 9.16
N LYS A 131 9.04 5.31 10.46
CA LYS A 131 9.47 6.24 11.52
C LYS A 131 10.94 6.64 11.36
N GLN A 132 11.82 5.66 11.12
CA GLN A 132 13.25 5.90 10.91
C GLN A 132 13.50 6.86 9.73
N SER A 133 12.78 6.69 8.63
CA SER A 133 12.86 7.61 7.48
C SER A 133 12.41 9.04 7.81
N LEU A 134 11.39 9.21 8.66
CA LEU A 134 10.87 10.52 9.04
C LEU A 134 11.75 11.23 10.09
N GLN A 135 12.43 10.47 10.95
CA GLN A 135 13.16 10.97 12.11
C GLN A 135 14.15 12.09 11.76
N ILE A 136 14.93 11.90 10.68
CA ILE A 136 15.96 12.86 10.23
C ILE A 136 15.36 14.26 10.00
N TRP A 137 14.20 14.34 9.34
CA TRP A 137 13.54 15.60 9.01
C TRP A 137 12.83 16.22 10.21
N HIS A 138 12.25 15.39 11.07
CA HIS A 138 11.58 15.86 12.27
C HIS A 138 12.57 16.45 13.28
N ASP A 139 13.72 15.80 13.47
CA ASP A 139 14.79 16.30 14.33
C ASP A 139 15.33 17.64 13.81
N ALA A 140 15.61 17.72 12.51
CA ALA A 140 16.10 18.96 11.88
C ALA A 140 15.08 20.10 11.96
N ALA A 141 13.79 19.80 11.85
CA ALA A 141 12.71 20.79 11.88
C ALA A 141 12.20 21.11 13.31
N GLY A 142 12.72 20.45 14.35
CA GLY A 142 12.21 20.57 15.72
C GLY A 142 10.74 20.15 15.85
N LYS A 143 10.27 19.22 15.01
CA LYS A 143 8.88 18.74 14.98
C LYS A 143 8.74 17.47 15.80
N THR A 144 7.61 17.33 16.49
CA THR A 144 7.24 16.08 17.18
C THR A 144 7.02 14.96 16.19
N MET A 145 7.44 13.73 16.52
CA MET A 145 7.20 12.57 15.68
C MET A 145 5.71 12.19 15.67
N PRO A 146 5.11 11.87 14.51
CA PRO A 146 3.75 11.36 14.46
C PRO A 146 3.67 9.95 15.07
N GLU A 147 2.46 9.56 15.46
CA GLU A 147 2.17 8.26 16.06
C GLU A 147 1.05 7.53 15.29
N GLY A 148 1.01 6.20 15.44
CA GLY A 148 -0.02 5.36 14.83
C GLY A 148 -0.17 5.58 13.32
N LEU A 149 -1.40 5.83 12.87
CA LEU A 149 -1.72 6.02 11.45
C LEU A 149 -1.05 7.24 10.82
N GLN A 150 -0.81 8.31 11.59
CA GLN A 150 -0.21 9.53 11.08
C GLN A 150 1.23 9.31 10.58
N VAL A 151 1.93 8.30 11.12
CA VAL A 151 3.25 7.90 10.60
C VAL A 151 3.16 7.47 9.15
N ILE A 152 2.15 6.67 8.81
CA ILE A 152 1.97 6.12 7.47
C ILE A 152 1.60 7.22 6.48
N GLU A 153 0.70 8.11 6.88
CA GLU A 153 0.28 9.26 6.08
C GLU A 153 1.44 10.22 5.82
N THR A 154 2.14 10.65 6.88
CA THR A 154 3.28 11.57 6.79
C THR A 154 4.42 10.97 5.98
N PHE A 155 4.70 9.67 6.17
CA PHE A 155 5.71 8.95 5.38
C PHE A 155 5.34 8.90 3.90
N THR A 156 4.06 8.62 3.60
CA THR A 156 3.58 8.55 2.22
C THR A 156 3.68 9.91 1.54
N GLU A 157 3.26 10.98 2.22
CA GLU A 157 3.36 12.35 1.72
C GLU A 157 4.82 12.73 1.42
N LEU A 158 5.72 12.51 2.39
CA LEU A 158 7.15 12.79 2.22
C LEU A 158 7.71 12.03 1.02
N THR A 159 7.43 10.74 0.92
CA THR A 159 7.94 9.88 -0.15
C THR A 159 7.41 10.31 -1.52
N CYS A 160 6.12 10.64 -1.63
CA CYS A 160 5.55 11.15 -2.86
C CYS A 160 6.19 12.49 -3.27
N GLY A 161 6.47 13.36 -2.30
CA GLY A 161 7.19 14.61 -2.52
C GLY A 161 8.59 14.41 -3.09
N PHE A 162 9.37 13.45 -2.55
CA PHE A 162 10.69 13.13 -3.10
C PHE A 162 10.63 12.51 -4.51
N LEU A 163 9.66 11.60 -4.74
CA LEU A 163 9.47 10.99 -6.06
C LEU A 163 9.12 12.06 -7.10
N ASP A 164 8.17 12.95 -6.80
CA ASP A 164 7.81 14.05 -7.69
C ASP A 164 8.96 15.02 -7.89
N GLY A 165 9.64 15.42 -6.81
CA GLY A 165 10.83 16.28 -6.90
C GLY A 165 11.91 15.69 -7.81
N THR A 166 12.16 14.38 -7.70
CA THR A 166 13.09 13.68 -8.59
C THR A 166 12.61 13.68 -10.04
N VAL A 167 11.31 13.49 -10.28
CA VAL A 167 10.74 13.61 -11.63
C VAL A 167 10.96 15.02 -12.20
N GLN A 168 10.79 16.08 -11.41
CA GLN A 168 11.06 17.44 -11.86
C GLN A 168 12.56 17.63 -12.17
N SER A 169 13.45 17.15 -11.32
CA SER A 169 14.90 17.20 -11.57
C SER A 169 15.30 16.44 -12.84
N ILE A 170 14.71 15.26 -13.10
CA ILE A 170 14.94 14.53 -14.35
C ILE A 170 14.47 15.36 -15.56
N LYS A 171 13.30 16.01 -15.48
CA LYS A 171 12.80 16.85 -16.59
C LYS A 171 13.71 18.04 -16.87
N TRP A 172 14.31 18.64 -15.85
CA TRP A 172 15.19 19.80 -16.01
C TRP A 172 16.60 19.43 -16.45
N HIS A 173 17.16 18.35 -15.91
CA HIS A 173 18.59 18.03 -16.02
C HIS A 173 18.89 16.68 -16.69
N GLY A 174 17.93 15.74 -16.67
CA GLY A 174 18.12 14.39 -17.20
C GLY A 174 18.00 14.26 -18.73
N ALA A 175 17.40 15.25 -19.39
CA ALA A 175 17.10 15.24 -20.83
C ALA A 175 16.45 13.90 -21.27
N ASP A 176 16.73 13.42 -22.48
CA ASP A 176 16.22 12.13 -22.98
C ASP A 176 16.90 10.90 -22.33
N ALA A 177 17.90 11.11 -21.46
CA ALA A 177 18.63 10.05 -20.77
C ALA A 177 18.01 9.66 -19.41
N GLY A 178 17.02 10.42 -18.93
CA GLY A 178 16.29 10.10 -17.69
C GLY A 178 17.18 10.17 -16.46
N LEU A 179 17.12 9.13 -15.63
CA LEU A 179 17.88 9.09 -14.37
C LEU A 179 19.40 9.12 -14.58
N SER A 180 19.89 8.48 -15.63
CA SER A 180 21.33 8.50 -15.96
C SER A 180 21.82 9.91 -16.31
N GLY A 181 21.01 10.69 -17.04
CA GLY A 181 21.34 12.09 -17.34
C GLY A 181 21.36 12.94 -16.07
N LEU A 182 20.41 12.72 -15.15
CA LEU A 182 20.38 13.44 -13.88
C LEU A 182 21.65 13.16 -13.04
N PHE A 183 22.13 11.91 -13.00
CA PHE A 183 23.35 11.59 -12.26
C PHE A 183 24.62 12.14 -12.92
N GLN A 184 24.66 12.24 -14.25
CA GLN A 184 25.75 12.93 -14.94
C GLN A 184 25.79 14.40 -14.53
N TRP A 185 24.63 15.07 -14.51
CA TRP A 185 24.52 16.46 -14.09
C TRP A 185 25.00 16.69 -12.64
N TYR A 186 24.64 15.80 -11.69
CA TYR A 186 25.19 15.88 -10.32
C TYR A 186 26.72 15.84 -10.27
N GLY A 187 27.35 15.08 -11.16
CA GLY A 187 28.82 14.98 -11.23
C GLY A 187 29.50 16.14 -11.96
N GLU A 188 28.78 16.89 -12.80
CA GLU A 188 29.31 18.08 -13.48
C GLU A 188 29.54 19.23 -12.47
N ASP A 189 28.63 19.40 -11.51
CA ASP A 189 28.75 20.44 -10.46
C ASP A 189 29.95 20.21 -9.52
N GLU A 190 30.31 18.95 -9.20
CA GLU A 190 31.50 18.63 -8.38
C GLU A 190 32.83 18.97 -9.08
N THR A 191 32.85 18.98 -10.42
CA THR A 191 34.05 19.33 -11.19
C THR A 191 34.23 20.84 -11.37
N ALA A 192 33.14 21.62 -11.31
CA ALA A 192 33.18 23.07 -11.46
C ALA A 192 33.66 23.80 -10.19
N GLU A 193 33.45 23.23 -9.00
CA GLU A 193 33.93 23.79 -7.73
C GLU A 193 35.43 23.52 -7.44
N GLN A 194 36.12 22.76 -8.31
CA GLN A 194 37.54 22.42 -8.16
C GLN A 194 38.48 23.18 -9.12
N THR A 195 37.98 24.16 -9.87
CA THR A 195 38.76 25.04 -10.78
C THR A 195 38.65 26.50 -10.40
#